data_AF-A0A920MKW4-F1
#
_entry.id   AF-A0A920MKW4-F1
#
_cell.length_a   1.000
_cell.length_b   1.000
_cell.length_c   1.000
_cell.angle_alpha   90.00
_cell.angle_beta   90.00
_cell.angle_gamma   90.00
#
_symmetry.space_group_name_H-M   'P 1'
#
loop_
_entity.id
_entity.type
_entity.pdbx_description
1 polymer ?
#
loop_
_entity_poly.entity_id
_entity_poly.type
_entity_poly.pdbx_seq_one_letter_code
_entity_poly.pdbx_strand_id
1 'polypeptide(L)' 'MFVGVGASRVRDMFDQAKKQSPCIIFIDEIDAVGRHRGAGLGGGHDEREQTLNQLLVEMEGFEGNDGVIVMAATNPGQMF' A
#
# COMPACT_ATOMS: atom_id res chain seq x y z
N MET A 1 -9.76 -19.56 -4.90
CA MET A 1 -9.78 -18.50 -3.88
C MET A 1 -8.42 -17.80 -3.98
N PHE A 2 -8.37 -16.54 -4.42
CA PHE A 2 -7.11 -15.82 -4.69
C PHE A 2 -6.74 -14.93 -3.50
N VAL A 3 -6.45 -15.56 -2.36
CA VAL A 3 -6.06 -14.83 -1.14
C VAL A 3 -4.63 -14.30 -1.30
N GLY A 4 -4.38 -13.03 -0.96
CA GLY A 4 -3.03 -12.45 -0.88
C GLY A 4 -2.46 -11.81 -2.15
N VAL A 5 -3.27 -11.65 -3.21
CA VAL A 5 -2.82 -11.01 -4.47
C VAL A 5 -2.43 -9.55 -4.26
N GLY A 6 -3.14 -8.82 -3.38
CA GLY A 6 -2.85 -7.41 -3.12
C GLY A 6 -1.49 -7.18 -2.45
N ALA A 7 -1.20 -7.93 -1.39
CA ALA A 7 0.10 -7.86 -0.71
C ALA A 7 1.27 -8.26 -1.63
N SER A 8 1.12 -9.29 -2.46
CA SER A 8 2.17 -9.65 -3.42
C SER A 8 2.48 -8.50 -4.39
N ARG A 9 1.44 -7.83 -4.92
CA ARG A 9 1.60 -6.71 -5.85
C ARG A 9 2.32 -5.52 -5.21
N VAL A 10 2.05 -5.25 -3.94
CA VAL A 10 2.74 -4.21 -3.19
C VAL A 10 4.24 -4.51 -3.12
N ARG A 11 4.61 -5.73 -2.73
CA ARG A 11 6.02 -6.14 -2.67
C ARG A 11 6.71 -6.02 -4.04
N ASP A 12 6.07 -6.54 -5.09
CA ASP A 12 6.61 -6.48 -6.44
C ASP A 12 6.77 -5.05 -6.96
N MET A 13 5.86 -4.13 -6.58
CA MET A 13 5.94 -2.71 -6.93
C MET A 13 7.17 -2.05 -6.30
N PHE A 14 7.41 -2.28 -5.01
CA PHE A 14 8.56 -1.71 -4.31
C PHE A 14 9.89 -2.32 -4.76
N ASP A 15 9.93 -3.63 -5.03
CA ASP A 15 11.12 -4.29 -5.61
C ASP A 15 11.48 -3.72 -6.98
N GLN A 16 10.48 -3.41 -7.82
CA GLN A 16 10.70 -2.75 -9.11
C GLN A 16 11.20 -1.31 -8.93
N ALA A 17 10.61 -0.55 -8.01
CA ALA A 17 11.02 0.82 -7.74
C ALA A 17 12.47 0.91 -7.26
N LYS A 18 12.90 0.01 -6.36
CA LYS A 18 14.30 -0.09 -5.90
C LYS A 18 15.27 -0.37 -7.05
N LYS A 19 14.91 -1.28 -7.97
CA LYS A 19 15.71 -1.59 -9.17
C LYS A 19 15.76 -0.44 -10.19
N GLN A 20 14.76 0.43 -10.19
CA GLN A 20 14.63 1.56 -11.13
C GLN A 20 14.98 2.91 -10.50
N SER A 21 15.58 2.91 -9.31
CA SER A 21 15.99 4.14 -8.63
C SER A 21 16.99 4.95 -9.48
N PRO A 22 16.84 6.29 -9.58
CA PRO A 22 15.87 7.12 -8.87
C PRO A 22 14.49 7.15 -9.54
N CYS A 23 13.43 6.91 -8.77
CA CYS A 23 12.06 6.91 -9.30
C CYS A 23 11.02 7.41 -8.30
N ILE A 24 9.79 7.58 -8.80
CA ILE A 24 8.64 8.00 -8.01
C ILE A 24 7.57 6.92 -8.10
N ILE A 25 7.10 6.45 -6.94
CA ILE A 25 5.88 5.66 -6.83
C ILE A 25 4.72 6.62 -6.58
N PHE A 26 3.74 6.64 -7.47
CA PHE A 26 2.51 7.42 -7.28
C PHE A 26 1.33 6.47 -7.01
N ILE A 27 0.68 6.66 -5.86
CA ILE A 27 -0.49 5.89 -5.43
C ILE A 27 -1.70 6.83 -5.41
N ASP A 28 -2.56 6.72 -6.40
CA ASP A 28 -3.85 7.42 -6.37
C ASP A 28 -4.87 6.63 -5.56
N GLU A 29 -5.88 7.32 -5.01
CA GLU A 29 -6.94 6.73 -4.18
C GLU A 29 -6.41 5.81 -3.06
N ILE A 30 -5.39 6.26 -2.31
CA ILE A 30 -4.77 5.45 -1.25
C ILE A 30 -5.77 5.05 -0.15
N ASP A 31 -6.87 5.78 0.02
CA ASP A 31 -7.95 5.43 0.93
C ASP A 31 -8.68 4.13 0.53
N ALA A 32 -8.61 3.67 -0.72
CA ALA A 32 -9.14 2.38 -1.13
C ALA A 32 -8.44 1.21 -0.40
N VAL A 33 -7.18 1.39 -0.01
CA VAL A 33 -6.40 0.43 0.79
C VAL A 33 -6.23 0.87 2.25
N GLY A 34 -6.27 2.17 2.54
CA GLY A 34 -6.03 2.75 3.86
C GLY A 34 -7.27 2.96 4.75
N ARG A 35 -8.49 2.89 4.21
CA ARG A 35 -9.70 3.19 4.97
C ARG A 35 -10.12 2.02 5.87
N HIS A 36 -9.85 2.14 7.16
CA HIS A 36 -10.42 1.29 8.21
C HIS A 36 -11.72 1.92 8.74
N ARG A 37 -12.89 1.49 8.24
CA ARG A 37 -14.17 1.84 8.87
C ARG A 37 -15.20 0.71 8.75
N GLY A 38 -15.45 0.03 9.86
CA GLY A 38 -16.66 -0.75 10.10
C GLY A 38 -16.40 -2.05 10.86
N ALA A 39 -16.84 -2.10 12.11
CA ALA A 39 -17.06 -3.33 12.87
C ALA A 39 -18.19 -4.17 12.23
N GLY A 40 -17.96 -4.65 11.00
CA GLY A 40 -18.86 -5.51 10.24
C GLY A 40 -18.32 -6.93 10.25
N LEU A 41 -18.95 -7.80 11.04
CA LEU A 41 -18.77 -9.25 11.03
C LEU A 41 -19.01 -9.78 9.60
N GLY A 42 -17.97 -9.94 8.78
CA GLY A 42 -18.13 -10.47 7.42
C GLY A 42 -16.85 -10.49 6.59
N GLY A 43 -16.03 -11.53 6.76
CA GLY A 43 -15.23 -12.28 5.77
C GLY A 43 -14.37 -11.62 4.67
N GLY A 44 -14.41 -10.31 4.46
CA GLY A 44 -13.63 -9.59 3.43
C GLY A 44 -12.52 -8.69 4.01
N HIS A 45 -12.24 -8.82 5.31
CA HIS A 45 -11.29 -8.00 6.06
C HIS A 45 -9.84 -8.34 5.70
N ASP A 46 -9.54 -9.64 5.56
CA ASP A 46 -8.18 -10.16 5.52
C ASP A 46 -7.35 -9.64 4.33
N GLU A 47 -7.90 -9.59 3.12
CA GLU A 47 -7.12 -9.20 1.94
C GLU A 47 -6.75 -7.70 1.92
N ARG A 48 -7.69 -6.84 2.35
CA ARG A 48 -7.45 -5.39 2.42
C ARG A 48 -6.46 -5.08 3.52
N GLU A 49 -6.65 -5.67 4.70
CA GLU A 49 -5.75 -5.50 5.84
C GLU A 49 -4.35 -6.05 5.53
N GLN A 50 -4.25 -7.20 4.87
CA GLN A 50 -2.96 -7.75 4.44
C GLN A 50 -2.26 -6.84 3.42
N THR A 51 -3.01 -6.25 2.48
CA THR A 51 -2.45 -5.32 1.48
C THR A 51 -1.99 -4.02 2.14
N LEU A 52 -2.77 -3.49 3.08
CA LEU A 52 -2.41 -2.31 3.87
C LEU A 52 -1.17 -2.56 4.72
N ASN A 53 -1.14 -3.67 5.46
CA ASN A 53 -0.01 -4.03 6.30
C ASN A 53 1.26 -4.23 5.46
N GLN A 54 1.16 -4.84 4.28
CA GLN A 54 2.32 -4.94 3.39
C GLN A 54 2.79 -3.57 2.90
N LEU A 55 1.87 -2.64 2.58
CA LEU A 55 2.22 -1.27 2.19
C LEU A 55 2.97 -0.56 3.32
N LEU A 56 2.49 -0.70 4.56
CA LEU A 56 3.14 -0.14 5.75
C LEU A 56 4.54 -0.74 5.98
N VAL A 57 4.69 -2.07 5.87
CA VAL A 57 5.98 -2.76 6.02
C VAL A 57 6.98 -2.31 4.98
N GLU A 58 6.57 -2.21 3.70
CA GLU A 58 7.46 -1.71 2.66
C GLU A 58 7.86 -0.26 2.94
N MET A 59 6.92 0.61 3.30
CA MET A 59 7.20 2.01 3.62
C MET A 59 8.11 2.20 4.85
N GLU A 60 8.02 1.33 5.87
CA GLU A 60 8.92 1.33 7.03
C GLU A 60 10.32 0.84 6.66
N GLY A 61 10.42 -0.11 5.72
CA GLY A 61 11.69 -0.64 5.22
C GLY A 61 12.42 0.26 4.22
N PHE A 62 11.92 1.47 3.93
CA PHE A 62 12.64 2.46 3.12
C PHE A 62 13.63 3.23 3.98
N GLU A 63 14.92 3.05 3.70
CA GLU A 63 15.95 3.93 4.24
C GLU A 63 16.02 5.19 3.38
N GLY A 64 16.30 6.35 3.99
CA GLY A 64 16.27 7.67 3.32
C GLY A 64 17.23 7.85 2.14
N ASN A 65 17.98 6.81 1.74
CA ASN A 65 18.97 6.83 0.68
C ASN A 65 18.65 5.90 -0.51
N ASP A 66 17.46 5.28 -0.53
CA ASP A 66 17.07 4.35 -1.61
C ASP A 66 16.71 5.05 -2.94
N GLY A 67 16.66 6.39 -2.97
CA GLY A 67 16.38 7.18 -4.18
C GLY A 67 14.95 7.01 -4.74
N VAL A 68 14.05 6.41 -3.98
CA VAL A 68 12.63 6.26 -4.32
C VAL A 68 11.81 7.25 -3.51
N ILE A 69 10.95 8.01 -4.18
CA ILE A 69 9.99 8.91 -3.54
C ILE A 69 8.60 8.31 -3.67
N VAL A 70 7.89 8.17 -2.56
CA VAL A 70 6.49 7.73 -2.56
C VAL A 70 5.58 8.95 -2.44
N MET A 71 4.67 9.11 -3.40
CA MET A 71 3.62 10.12 -3.39
C MET A 71 2.26 9.43 -3.40
N ALA A 72 1.33 9.91 -2.58
CA ALA A 72 -0.02 9.37 -2.51
C ALA A 72 -1.07 10.48 -2.61
N ALA A 73 -2.19 10.19 -3.27
CA ALA A 73 -3.36 11.05 -3.37
C ALA A 73 -4.57 10.36 -2.73
N THR A 74 -5.44 11.17 -2.10
CA THR A 74 -6.71 10.73 -1.52
C THR A 74 -7.73 11.86 -1.63
N ASN A 75 -9.01 11.51 -1.60
CA ASN A 75 -10.06 12.51 -1.54
C ASN A 75 -10.14 13.14 -0.14
N PRO A 76 -10.33 14.47 -0.03
CA PRO A 76 -10.54 15.14 1.24
C PRO A 76 -11.69 14.50 2.04
N GLY A 77 -11.43 14.12 3.29
CA GLY A 77 -12.42 13.53 4.18
C GLY A 77 -12.58 11.99 4.11
N GLN A 78 -11.79 11.29 3.29
CA GLN A 78 -11.80 9.81 3.21
C GLN A 78 -10.68 9.14 4.03
N MET A 79 -9.70 9.90 4.49
CA MET A 79 -8.53 9.42 5.24
C MET A 79 -8.71 9.39 6.78
N PHE A 80 -9.89 9.77 7.29
CA PHE A 80 -10.22 9.74 8.71
C PHE A 80 -11.59 9.13 8.89
#